data_AF-A0A9P0VWQ6-F1
#
_entry.id   AF-A0A9P0VWQ6-F1
#
_cell.length_a   1.000
_cell.length_b   1.000
_cell.length_c   1.000
_cell.angle_alpha   90.00
_cell.angle_beta   90.00
_cell.angle_gamma   90.00
#
_symmetry.space_group_name_H-M   'P 1'
#
loop_
_entity.id
_entity.type
_entity.pdbx_description
1 polymer ?
#
loop_
_entity_poly.entity_id
_entity_poly.type
_entity_poly.pdbx_seq_one_letter_code
_entity_poly.pdbx_strand_id
1 'polypeptide(L)'
;MSTSPIQPEQTSIQQKDPLTPNVEDLYLESYAFTTAAAIVGSVDRKIFVVLRDGRNVFGILRTFDQFANLVLQDTIERIYLETEEAQESVPKRFAETYRGVFMIRGENVVMMGELDIDKEDDHLQEWQQIPFPEAEKELTASQAAKIKEQKLKSKNLLTKGLISDFAPSDLY
;
A
#
# COMPACT_ATOMS: atom_id res chain seq x y z
N MET A 1 -22.31 54.26 -53.71
CA MET A 1 -21.86 52.88 -53.40
C MET A 1 -21.14 52.96 -52.07
N SER A 2 -21.42 52.28 -50.98
CA SER A 2 -22.41 51.24 -50.62
C SER A 2 -22.53 51.30 -49.09
N THR A 3 -23.71 51.57 -48.55
CA THR A 3 -24.01 51.38 -47.12
C THR A 3 -24.56 49.98 -46.94
N SER A 4 -23.75 49.06 -46.39
CA SER A 4 -24.19 47.71 -46.06
C SER A 4 -25.12 47.73 -44.84
N PRO A 5 -26.23 46.98 -44.82
CA PRO A 5 -27.10 46.89 -43.66
C PRO A 5 -26.52 45.93 -42.60
N ILE A 6 -26.67 46.30 -41.32
CA ILE A 6 -26.42 45.45 -40.16
C ILE A 6 -27.55 44.42 -40.07
N GLN A 7 -27.23 43.12 -40.13
CA GLN A 7 -28.17 42.04 -39.83
C GLN A 7 -28.18 41.73 -38.32
N PRO A 8 -29.35 41.43 -37.73
CA PRO A 8 -29.43 41.08 -36.31
C PRO A 8 -28.88 39.67 -36.05
N GLU A 9 -28.09 39.52 -34.99
CA GLU A 9 -27.73 38.20 -34.43
C GLU A 9 -29.01 37.48 -33.97
N GLN A 10 -29.38 36.44 -34.70
CA GLN A 10 -30.36 35.46 -34.20
C GLN A 10 -29.58 34.37 -33.47
N THR A 11 -29.56 34.45 -32.14
CA THR A 11 -29.27 33.33 -31.25
C THR A 11 -30.28 32.22 -31.53
N SER A 12 -29.90 31.25 -32.35
CA SER A 12 -30.64 30.00 -32.48
C SER A 12 -30.40 29.19 -31.20
N ILE A 13 -31.34 29.25 -30.28
CA ILE A 13 -31.45 28.30 -29.17
C ILE A 13 -31.71 26.93 -29.82
N GLN A 14 -30.67 26.10 -29.93
CA GLN A 14 -30.84 24.70 -30.30
C GLN A 14 -31.66 24.03 -29.19
N GLN A 15 -32.94 23.78 -29.45
CA GLN A 15 -33.75 22.91 -28.62
C GLN A 15 -33.14 21.51 -28.65
N LYS A 16 -32.49 21.12 -27.54
CA LYS A 16 -31.96 19.77 -27.33
C LYS A 16 -33.16 18.83 -27.18
N ASP A 17 -33.33 17.90 -28.13
CA ASP A 17 -34.43 16.92 -28.09
C ASP A 17 -34.33 16.07 -26.81
N PRO A 18 -35.35 16.08 -25.92
CA PRO A 18 -35.30 15.41 -24.62
C PRO A 18 -35.34 13.87 -24.69
N LEU A 19 -35.51 13.31 -25.90
CA LEU A 19 -35.57 11.86 -26.16
C LEU A 19 -34.28 11.30 -26.77
N THR A 20 -33.29 12.14 -27.05
CA THR A 20 -31.95 11.64 -27.37
C THR A 20 -31.25 11.30 -26.05
N PRO A 21 -30.91 10.02 -25.78
CA PRO A 21 -30.05 9.73 -24.64
C PRO A 21 -28.76 10.50 -24.90
N ASN A 22 -28.42 11.40 -23.98
CA ASN A 22 -27.17 12.15 -24.02
C ASN A 22 -26.05 11.11 -24.00
N VAL A 23 -25.47 10.81 -25.17
CA VAL A 23 -24.48 9.74 -25.32
C VAL A 23 -23.29 10.00 -24.38
N GLU A 24 -23.07 11.29 -24.07
CA GLU A 24 -22.13 11.81 -23.09
C GLU A 24 -22.36 11.29 -21.65
N ASP A 25 -23.61 11.06 -21.23
CA ASP A 25 -23.95 10.50 -19.90
C ASP A 25 -23.79 8.97 -19.85
N LEU A 26 -23.60 8.30 -21.00
CA LEU A 26 -23.29 6.88 -21.08
C LEU A 26 -21.78 6.61 -20.89
N TYR A 27 -20.93 7.64 -21.01
CA TYR A 27 -19.51 7.54 -20.71
C TYR A 27 -19.29 7.87 -19.23
N LEU A 28 -19.76 6.97 -18.36
CA LEU A 28 -19.03 6.80 -17.10
C LEU A 28 -17.58 6.52 -17.52
N GLU A 29 -16.61 7.32 -17.08
CA GLU A 29 -15.19 6.96 -17.21
C GLU A 29 -15.07 5.50 -16.79
N SER A 30 -14.75 4.61 -17.74
CA SER A 30 -14.78 3.18 -17.49
C SER A 30 -13.54 2.84 -16.64
N TYR A 31 -13.62 3.07 -15.34
CA TYR A 31 -12.62 2.61 -14.41
C TYR A 31 -12.67 1.08 -14.41
N ALA A 32 -11.58 0.46 -14.83
CA ALA A 32 -11.44 -0.98 -14.73
C ALA A 32 -11.29 -1.33 -13.24
N PHE A 33 -12.32 -1.92 -12.64
CA PHE A 33 -12.27 -2.41 -11.26
C PHE A 33 -11.64 -3.80 -11.21
N THR A 34 -10.37 -3.89 -11.60
CA THR A 34 -9.60 -5.14 -11.58
C THR A 34 -8.32 -4.96 -10.77
N THR A 35 -7.80 -6.02 -10.17
CA THR A 35 -6.50 -6.00 -9.49
C THR A 35 -5.40 -5.45 -10.39
N ALA A 36 -5.40 -5.86 -11.66
CA ALA A 36 -4.41 -5.38 -12.61
C ALA A 36 -4.51 -3.88 -12.85
N ALA A 37 -5.72 -3.33 -12.97
CA ALA A 37 -5.93 -1.89 -13.11
C ALA A 37 -5.55 -1.09 -11.84
N ALA A 38 -5.66 -1.70 -10.65
CA ALA A 38 -5.20 -1.07 -9.41
C ALA A 38 -3.67 -1.01 -9.30
N ILE A 39 -2.95 -2.01 -9.82
CA ILE A 39 -1.48 -2.12 -9.69
C ILE A 39 -0.75 -1.48 -10.88
N VAL A 40 -1.34 -1.46 -12.08
CA VAL A 40 -0.68 -0.99 -13.31
C VAL A 40 -0.16 0.45 -13.20
N GLY A 41 -0.85 1.30 -12.43
CA GLY A 41 -0.43 2.68 -12.21
C GLY A 41 0.87 2.81 -11.41
N SER A 42 1.20 1.80 -10.61
CA SER A 42 2.39 1.75 -9.77
C SER A 42 3.62 1.13 -10.45
N VAL A 43 3.51 0.71 -11.71
CA VAL A 43 4.66 0.18 -12.47
C VAL A 43 5.71 1.28 -12.66
N ASP A 44 6.98 0.89 -12.50
CA ASP A 44 8.16 1.75 -12.50
C ASP A 44 8.14 2.85 -11.43
N ARG A 45 7.27 2.73 -10.42
CA ARG A 45 7.24 3.60 -9.25
C ARG A 45 7.81 2.91 -8.03
N LYS A 46 8.29 3.70 -7.08
CA LYS A 46 8.69 3.20 -5.77
C LYS A 46 7.44 2.86 -4.96
N ILE A 47 7.41 1.64 -4.43
CA ILE A 47 6.29 1.14 -3.64
C ILE A 47 6.80 0.59 -2.31
N PHE A 48 5.94 0.59 -1.30
CA PHE A 48 6.10 -0.28 -0.12
C PHE A 48 5.17 -1.49 -0.25
N VAL A 49 5.58 -2.59 0.36
CA VAL A 49 4.84 -3.85 0.43
C VAL A 49 4.95 -4.38 1.86
N VAL A 50 3.79 -4.68 2.45
CA VAL A 50 3.69 -5.39 3.73
C VAL A 50 3.43 -6.86 3.45
N LEU A 51 4.28 -7.72 3.99
CA LEU A 51 4.16 -9.16 3.83
C LEU A 51 3.42 -9.80 5.01
N ARG A 52 2.87 -10.99 4.76
CA ARG A 52 2.09 -11.76 5.74
C ARG A 52 2.85 -12.10 7.02
N ASP A 53 4.17 -12.26 6.91
CA ASP A 53 5.09 -12.48 8.04
C ASP A 53 5.47 -11.19 8.80
N GLY A 54 4.85 -10.06 8.45
CA GLY A 54 5.06 -8.76 9.08
C GLY A 54 6.28 -7.99 8.57
N ARG A 55 6.96 -8.48 7.52
CA ARG A 55 8.10 -7.77 6.93
C ARG A 55 7.65 -6.60 6.06
N ASN A 56 8.40 -5.51 6.13
CA ASN A 56 8.19 -4.33 5.30
C ASN A 56 9.28 -4.26 4.23
N VAL A 57 8.86 -4.17 2.97
CA VAL A 57 9.74 -4.20 1.81
C VAL A 57 9.46 -2.99 0.94
N PHE A 58 10.51 -2.31 0.51
CA PHE A 58 10.47 -1.10 -0.29
C PHE A 58 11.23 -1.35 -1.59
N GLY A 59 10.74 -0.92 -2.74
CA GLY A 59 11.44 -1.14 -4.01
C GLY A 59 10.69 -0.56 -5.20
N ILE A 60 11.29 -0.68 -6.38
CA ILE A 60 10.69 -0.23 -7.63
C ILE A 60 9.93 -1.39 -8.27
N LEU A 61 8.63 -1.25 -8.48
CA LEU A 61 7.83 -2.29 -9.12
C LEU A 61 8.15 -2.38 -10.61
N ARG A 62 8.65 -3.53 -11.08
CA ARG A 62 8.98 -3.73 -12.51
C ARG A 62 7.92 -4.48 -13.28
N THR A 63 7.36 -5.52 -12.67
CA THR A 63 6.29 -6.29 -13.29
C THR A 63 5.42 -6.93 -12.21
N PHE A 64 4.19 -7.22 -12.60
CA PHE A 64 3.22 -7.90 -11.77
C PHE A 64 2.32 -8.79 -12.63
N ASP A 65 1.52 -9.66 -12.00
CA ASP A 65 0.47 -10.41 -12.67
C ASP A 65 -0.91 -10.24 -11.99
N GLN A 66 -1.96 -10.86 -12.56
CA GLN A 66 -3.32 -10.77 -12.02
C GLN A 66 -3.49 -11.38 -10.63
N PHE A 67 -2.54 -12.18 -10.15
CA PHE A 67 -2.52 -12.76 -8.82
C PHE A 67 -1.73 -11.90 -7.83
N ALA A 68 -1.28 -10.71 -8.25
CA ALA A 68 -0.41 -9.82 -7.49
C ALA A 68 0.94 -10.45 -7.12
N ASN A 69 1.47 -11.37 -7.94
CA ASN A 69 2.89 -11.71 -7.87
C ASN A 69 3.68 -10.48 -8.33
N LEU A 70 4.64 -10.02 -7.54
CA LEU A 70 5.38 -8.78 -7.78
C LEU A 70 6.85 -9.07 -8.04
N VAL A 71 7.46 -8.31 -8.95
CA VAL A 71 8.92 -8.27 -9.11
C VAL A 71 9.38 -6.86 -8.80
N LEU A 72 10.15 -6.72 -7.72
CA LEU A 72 10.73 -5.47 -7.28
C LEU A 72 12.22 -5.41 -7.65
N GLN A 73 12.67 -4.24 -8.05
CA GLN A 73 14.08 -3.91 -8.21
C GLN A 73 14.52 -2.96 -7.09
N ASP A 74 15.81 -2.98 -6.77
CA ASP A 74 16.43 -2.11 -5.76
C ASP A 74 15.71 -2.18 -4.42
N THR A 75 15.42 -3.43 -4.06
CA THR A 75 14.59 -3.75 -2.92
C THR A 75 15.37 -3.54 -1.62
N ILE A 76 14.77 -2.83 -0.68
CA ILE A 76 15.24 -2.63 0.69
C ILE A 76 14.21 -3.24 1.62
N GLU A 77 14.67 -4.10 2.52
CA GLU A 77 13.85 -4.55 3.64
C GLU A 77 14.12 -3.66 4.84
N ARG A 78 13.05 -3.18 5.48
CA ARG A 78 13.12 -2.26 6.62
C ARG A 78 12.37 -2.86 7.81
N ILE A 79 13.02 -2.84 8.97
CA ILE A 79 12.43 -3.27 10.24
C ILE A 79 12.21 -2.02 11.10
N TYR A 80 10.97 -1.85 11.56
CA TYR A 80 10.61 -0.83 12.54
C TYR A 80 10.47 -1.50 13.91
N LEU A 81 11.19 -1.01 14.91
CA LEU A 81 11.08 -1.48 16.29
C LEU A 81 10.27 -0.47 17.09
N GLU A 82 9.03 -0.82 17.38
CA GLU A 82 8.19 -0.05 18.30
C GLU A 82 8.61 -0.34 19.74
N THR A 83 9.12 0.68 20.43
CA THR A 83 9.32 0.64 21.87
C THR A 83 7.98 0.92 22.54
N GLU A 84 7.34 -0.10 23.14
CA GLU A 84 6.07 0.07 23.88
C GLU A 84 6.24 0.96 25.12
N GLU A 85 7.48 1.13 25.59
CA GLU A 85 7.82 2.04 26.66
C GLU A 85 8.24 3.39 26.06
N ALA A 86 7.30 4.32 26.03
CA ALA A 86 7.55 5.75 25.91
C ALA A 86 8.29 6.28 27.16
N GLN A 87 9.43 5.67 27.51
CA GLN A 87 10.42 6.38 28.29
C GLN A 87 10.96 7.45 27.34
N GLU A 88 10.67 8.73 27.65
CA GLU A 88 11.04 9.93 26.87
C GLU A 88 12.52 10.02 26.45
N SER A 89 13.37 9.09 26.91
CA SER A 89 14.81 9.05 26.72
C SER A 89 15.32 8.10 25.62
N VAL A 90 14.50 7.19 25.06
CA VAL A 90 14.98 6.24 24.05
C VAL A 90 14.40 6.58 22.66
N PRO A 91 15.24 6.92 21.66
CA PRO A 91 14.76 7.17 20.31
C PRO A 91 14.18 5.90 19.69
N LYS A 92 13.16 6.06 18.83
CA LYS A 92 12.62 4.94 18.03
C LYS A 92 13.74 4.35 17.18
N ARG A 93 13.73 3.03 16.95
CA ARG A 93 14.81 2.34 16.23
C ARG A 93 14.30 1.72 14.93
N PHE A 94 15.13 1.76 13.90
CA PHE A 94 14.88 1.06 12.65
C PHE A 94 16.16 0.42 12.11
N ALA A 95 16.00 -0.53 11.19
CA ALA A 95 17.13 -1.11 10.47
C ALA A 95 16.75 -1.39 9.02
N GLU A 96 17.76 -1.41 8.14
CA GLU A 96 17.58 -1.63 6.71
C GLU A 96 18.60 -2.63 6.18
N THR A 97 18.21 -3.39 5.16
CA THR A 97 19.13 -4.21 4.38
C THR A 97 18.73 -4.23 2.92
N TYR A 98 19.73 -4.16 2.03
CA TYR A 98 19.52 -4.31 0.60
C TYR A 98 19.25 -5.77 0.23
N ARG A 99 18.24 -6.00 -0.61
CA ARG A 99 17.82 -7.31 -1.12
C ARG A 99 17.93 -7.42 -2.63
N GLY A 100 18.14 -6.32 -3.36
CA GLY A 100 18.32 -6.33 -4.81
C GLY A 100 17.03 -6.61 -5.57
N VAL A 101 17.04 -7.60 -6.46
CA VAL A 101 15.84 -8.03 -7.19
C VAL A 101 15.07 -9.03 -6.35
N PHE A 102 13.79 -8.74 -6.10
CA PHE A 102 12.96 -9.51 -5.17
C PHE A 102 11.66 -9.91 -5.84
N MET A 103 11.42 -11.21 -5.96
CA MET A 103 10.17 -11.77 -6.50
C MET A 103 9.28 -12.20 -5.35
N ILE A 104 8.14 -11.54 -5.20
CA ILE A 104 7.18 -11.77 -4.13
C ILE A 104 5.98 -12.53 -4.70
N ARG A 105 5.57 -13.57 -3.99
CA ARG A 105 4.36 -14.32 -4.34
C ARG A 105 3.11 -13.65 -3.77
N GLY A 106 2.09 -13.47 -4.59
CA GLY A 106 0.95 -12.60 -4.32
C GLY A 106 0.14 -12.97 -3.09
N GLU A 107 0.04 -14.25 -2.72
CA GLU A 107 -0.68 -14.64 -1.50
C GLU A 107 0.01 -14.21 -0.20
N ASN A 108 1.28 -13.82 -0.26
CA ASN A 108 2.02 -13.31 0.89
C ASN A 108 1.96 -11.78 0.98
N VAL A 109 1.35 -11.10 0.01
CA VAL A 109 1.16 -9.65 0.03
C VAL A 109 -0.10 -9.34 0.84
N VAL A 110 0.07 -8.57 1.92
CA VAL A 110 -1.06 -8.06 2.72
C VAL A 110 -1.59 -6.77 2.09
N MET A 111 -0.68 -5.84 1.83
CA MET A 111 -0.97 -4.58 1.16
C MET A 111 0.27 -4.03 0.46
N MET A 112 0.04 -3.16 -0.51
CA MET A 112 1.08 -2.37 -1.16
C MET A 112 0.56 -0.98 -1.48
N GLY A 113 1.48 -0.03 -1.65
CA GLY A 113 1.14 1.32 -2.07
C GLY A 113 2.34 2.05 -2.66
N GLU A 114 2.04 3.01 -3.53
CA GLU A 114 3.04 3.93 -4.05
C GLU A 114 3.56 4.86 -2.95
N LEU A 115 4.85 5.15 -2.99
CA LEU A 115 5.51 6.08 -2.10
C LEU A 115 5.92 7.35 -2.84
N ASP A 116 5.79 8.47 -2.13
CA ASP A 116 6.42 9.73 -2.51
C ASP A 116 7.89 9.70 -2.06
N ILE A 117 8.79 9.64 -3.04
CA ILE A 117 10.25 9.51 -2.83
C ILE A 117 10.79 10.70 -2.04
N ASP A 118 10.17 11.87 -2.16
CA ASP A 118 10.66 13.08 -1.49
C ASP A 118 10.32 13.11 0.00
N LYS A 119 9.36 12.31 0.47
CA LYS A 119 8.81 12.35 1.84
C LYS A 119 8.95 11.06 2.61
N GLU A 120 9.26 9.94 1.95
CA GLU A 120 9.25 8.62 2.58
C GLU A 120 10.22 8.50 3.76
N ASP A 121 11.33 9.25 3.74
CA ASP A 121 12.38 9.15 4.77
C ASP A 121 12.31 10.27 5.82
N ASP A 122 11.38 11.24 5.70
CA ASP A 122 11.26 12.37 6.63
C ASP A 122 11.08 11.89 8.08
N HIS A 123 10.23 10.88 8.28
CA HIS A 123 9.96 10.31 9.60
C HIS A 123 11.17 9.58 10.21
N LEU A 124 12.13 9.14 9.40
CA LEU A 124 13.29 8.38 9.86
C LEU A 124 14.37 9.28 10.47
N GLN A 125 14.33 10.58 10.20
CA GLN A 125 15.31 11.54 10.71
C GLN A 125 15.33 11.58 12.25
N GLU A 126 14.20 11.30 12.88
CA GLU A 126 14.04 11.25 14.34
C GLU A 126 14.39 9.87 14.94
N TRP A 127 14.67 8.87 14.09
CA TRP A 127 14.86 7.48 14.50
C TRP A 127 16.33 7.09 14.46
N GLN A 128 16.73 6.23 15.38
CA GLN A 128 18.08 5.67 15.43
C GLN A 128 18.17 4.43 14.54
N GLN A 129 19.05 4.49 13.53
CA GLN A 129 19.38 3.31 12.73
C GLN A 129 20.28 2.35 13.52
N ILE A 130 19.90 1.07 13.57
CA ILE A 130 20.69 0.00 14.20
C ILE A 130 21.08 -1.08 13.16
N PRO A 131 22.06 -1.95 13.46
CA PRO A 131 22.41 -3.05 12.58
C PRO A 131 21.24 -4.01 12.33
N PHE A 132 21.03 -4.40 11.07
CA PHE A 132 19.93 -5.30 10.69
C PHE A 132 19.85 -6.62 11.49
N PRO A 133 20.96 -7.34 11.76
CA PRO A 133 20.91 -8.58 12.54
C PRO A 133 20.44 -8.39 13.99
N GLU A 134 20.69 -7.22 14.57
CA GLU A 134 20.23 -6.88 15.91
C GLU A 134 18.72 -6.65 15.92
N ALA A 135 18.22 -5.88 14.94
CA ALA A 135 16.79 -5.64 14.76
C ALA A 135 16.00 -6.92 14.47
N GLU A 136 16.52 -7.80 13.61
CA GLU A 136 15.90 -9.08 13.26
C GLU A 136 15.75 -10.00 14.48
N LYS A 137 16.78 -10.03 15.35
CA LYS A 137 16.74 -10.81 16.59
C LYS A 137 15.69 -10.29 17.56
N GLU A 138 15.59 -8.98 17.72
CA GLU A 138 14.60 -8.34 18.59
C GLU A 138 13.17 -8.54 18.07
N LEU A 139 12.96 -8.35 16.76
CA LEU A 139 11.67 -8.59 16.10
C LEU A 139 11.23 -10.04 16.27
N THR A 140 12.12 -11.00 16.00
CA THR A 140 11.82 -12.43 16.14
C THR A 140 11.45 -12.78 17.59
N ALA A 141 12.14 -12.20 18.57
CA ALA A 141 11.81 -12.40 19.99
C ALA A 141 10.43 -11.83 20.35
N SER A 142 10.11 -10.62 19.86
CA SER A 142 8.80 -9.98 20.05
C SER A 142 7.67 -10.77 19.39
N GLN A 143 7.84 -11.17 18.14
CA GLN A 143 6.88 -12.02 17.42
C GLN A 143 6.67 -13.36 18.12
N ALA A 144 7.73 -14.02 18.61
CA ALA A 144 7.62 -15.26 19.36
C ALA A 144 6.86 -15.08 20.69
N ALA A 145 7.00 -13.93 21.37
CA ALA A 145 6.23 -13.59 22.56
C ALA A 145 4.75 -13.37 22.21
N LYS A 146 4.45 -12.57 21.19
CA LYS A 146 3.08 -12.33 20.68
C LYS A 146 2.38 -13.63 20.30
N ILE A 147 3.05 -14.53 19.57
CA ILE A 147 2.51 -15.85 19.21
C ILE A 147 2.13 -16.67 20.46
N LYS A 148 2.98 -16.67 21.50
CA LYS A 148 2.70 -17.40 22.74
C LYS A 148 1.51 -16.81 23.48
N GLU A 149 1.44 -15.49 23.57
CA GLU A 149 0.34 -14.77 24.20
C GLU A 149 -1.00 -15.04 23.48
N GLN A 150 -1.01 -14.90 22.15
CA GLN A 150 -2.21 -15.16 21.34
C GLN A 150 -2.68 -16.60 21.49
N LYS A 151 -1.78 -17.60 21.47
CA LYS A 151 -2.15 -19.01 21.72
C LYS A 151 -2.82 -19.21 23.08
N LEU A 152 -2.31 -18.57 24.13
CA LEU A 152 -2.92 -18.64 25.45
C LEU A 152 -4.29 -17.95 25.47
N LYS A 153 -4.40 -16.78 24.85
CA LYS A 153 -5.65 -16.02 24.73
C LYS A 153 -6.71 -16.80 23.96
N SER A 154 -6.37 -17.40 22.82
CA SER A 154 -7.28 -18.23 22.03
C SER A 154 -7.78 -19.44 22.83
N LYS A 155 -6.91 -20.09 23.62
CA LYS A 155 -7.32 -21.16 24.53
C LYS A 155 -8.31 -20.69 25.60
N ASN A 156 -8.06 -19.52 26.20
CA ASN A 156 -8.93 -18.93 27.22
C ASN A 156 -10.26 -18.40 26.67
N LEU A 157 -10.30 -18.01 25.40
CA LEU A 157 -11.53 -17.60 24.72
C LEU A 157 -12.37 -18.81 24.33
N LEU A 158 -11.72 -19.89 23.88
CA LEU A 158 -12.39 -21.13 23.50
C LEU A 158 -13.16 -21.74 24.68
N THR A 159 -12.62 -21.69 25.89
CA THR A 159 -13.33 -22.16 27.10
C THR A 159 -14.59 -21.33 27.41
N LYS A 160 -14.69 -20.11 26.87
CA LYS A 160 -15.86 -19.23 26.98
C LYS A 160 -16.82 -19.34 25.79
N GLY A 161 -16.55 -20.26 24.85
CA GLY A 161 -17.33 -20.41 23.61
C GLY A 161 -17.02 -19.34 22.55
N LEU A 162 -15.94 -18.57 22.72
CA LEU A 162 -15.51 -17.55 21.77
C LEU A 162 -14.40 -18.12 20.86
N ILE A 163 -14.49 -17.85 19.56
CA ILE A 163 -13.49 -18.28 18.58
C ILE A 163 -12.49 -17.14 18.37
N SER A 164 -11.20 -17.48 18.41
CA SER A 164 -10.11 -16.62 18.01
C SER A 164 -9.29 -17.40 16.99
N ASP A 165 -9.39 -16.99 15.71
CA ASP A 165 -8.63 -17.58 14.63
C ASP A 165 -7.30 -16.82 14.51
N PHE A 166 -6.23 -17.45 14.99
CA PHE A 166 -4.88 -16.89 14.97
C PHE A 166 -3.95 -17.90 14.28
N ALA A 167 -3.42 -17.51 13.12
CA ALA A 167 -2.40 -18.27 12.44
C ALA A 167 -1.01 -17.71 12.81
N PRO A 168 -0.05 -18.55 13.22
CA PRO A 168 1.31 -18.09 13.52
C PRO A 168 2.06 -17.47 12.34
N SER A 169 1.56 -17.66 11.12
CA SER A 169 2.09 -17.09 9.89
C SER A 169 1.54 -15.69 9.57
N ASP A 170 0.47 -15.26 10.24
CA ASP A 170 -0.14 -13.94 10.10
C ASP A 170 0.43 -13.02 11.20
N LEU A 171 1.56 -12.37 10.91
CA LEU A 171 2.30 -11.52 11.86
C LEU A 171 2.32 -10.04 11.45
N TYR A 172 1.50 -9.67 10.47
CA TYR A 172 1.30 -8.29 10.02
C TYR A 172 0.46 -7.45 11.00
#